data_AF-A0A940WC02-F1
#
_entry.id   AF-A0A940WC02-F1
#
_cell.length_a   1.000
_cell.length_b   1.000
_cell.length_c   1.000
_cell.angle_alpha   90.00
_cell.angle_beta   90.00
_cell.angle_gamma   90.00
#
_symmetry.space_group_name_H-M   'P 1'
#
loop_
_entity.id
_entity.type
_entity.pdbx_description
1 polymer ?
#
loop_
_entity_poly.entity_id
_entity_poly.type
_entity_poly.pdbx_seq_one_letter_code
_entity_poly.pdbx_strand_id
1 'polypeptide(L)'
;MSGEKSGGCCAPPGGNASACCGGGSPSKAGLRYEDTFLDGQVETPIGPVPRVHSRIGSRDLLGRWKVRWGIGRDRYRVPPGLYALGAPGEDSPVLVTANYKLTFDVVRRDVAGLDAWIVVLDTRGVNVWCAAGEGTFGTGEVIRRVTEARLADVVRHRRLILPQLGAPGVAAHEVRKGCGFSVAYGPVRARDIRSFLEAGMIASPAMRRVVFPTMDRLVLTPVEIAGLLRPAGWSAGALFLLAGIGPGVFSLGASWDRGFTAVATLAAGILAGAVVTPALLPWLPGRAFSVKGGVAGGGIAACVVMWRRGALDAPTALALLLAMTAVSSFVAMNFTGATPFTSPSGVEKEMRR
;
A
#
# COMPACT_ATOMS: atom_id res chain seq x y z
N MET A 1 -30.74 59.22 19.88
CA MET A 1 -29.28 59.45 20.01
C MET A 1 -28.60 58.45 19.09
N SER A 2 -28.54 58.76 17.78
CA SER A 2 -27.36 59.36 17.11
C SER A 2 -26.19 58.38 17.04
N GLY A 3 -25.73 57.88 15.88
CA GLY A 3 -26.10 58.14 14.49
C GLY A 3 -25.27 57.24 13.57
N GLU A 4 -25.84 56.95 12.39
CA GLU A 4 -25.20 56.34 11.23
C GLU A 4 -23.97 57.14 10.75
N LYS A 5 -23.00 56.42 10.17
CA LYS A 5 -22.15 56.98 9.11
C LYS A 5 -22.28 56.11 7.85
N SER A 6 -22.93 56.71 6.88
CA SER A 6 -23.00 56.36 5.47
C SER A 6 -21.88 57.04 4.67
N GLY A 7 -21.68 56.56 3.44
CA GLY A 7 -20.93 57.24 2.37
C GLY A 7 -19.52 56.68 2.18
N GLY A 8 -19.06 56.35 0.97
CA GLY A 8 -19.57 56.61 -0.36
C GLY A 8 -18.45 56.32 -1.35
N CYS A 9 -18.80 55.90 -2.55
CA CYS A 9 -17.90 55.60 -3.66
C CYS A 9 -17.06 56.83 -4.07
N CYS A 10 -15.78 56.62 -4.37
CA CYS A 10 -14.99 57.49 -5.25
C CYS A 10 -14.12 56.62 -6.17
N ALA A 11 -14.41 56.65 -7.47
CA ALA A 11 -13.51 56.22 -8.54
C ALA A 11 -12.58 57.38 -8.93
N PRO A 12 -11.45 57.09 -9.60
CA PRO A 12 -10.95 57.95 -10.67
C PRO A 12 -10.72 57.17 -11.99
N PRO A 13 -10.52 57.86 -13.12
CA PRO A 13 -11.23 57.54 -14.36
C PRO A 13 -10.34 56.95 -15.46
N GLY A 14 -11.00 56.29 -16.43
CA GLY A 14 -10.52 56.28 -17.81
C GLY A 14 -10.20 54.91 -18.41
N GLY A 15 -11.06 54.48 -19.34
CA GLY A 15 -10.60 53.79 -20.55
C GLY A 15 -10.92 52.30 -20.69
N ASN A 16 -11.96 52.05 -21.48
CA ASN A 16 -12.30 50.85 -22.25
C ASN A 16 -13.01 49.69 -21.55
N ALA A 17 -14.31 49.65 -21.84
CA ALA A 17 -15.18 48.50 -21.74
C ALA A 17 -14.63 47.29 -22.53
N SER A 18 -14.54 46.15 -21.86
CA SER A 18 -14.86 44.86 -22.48
C SER A 18 -15.55 43.99 -21.44
N ALA A 19 -16.77 43.58 -21.74
CA ALA A 19 -17.52 42.63 -20.94
C ALA A 19 -16.79 41.28 -20.97
N CYS A 20 -16.49 40.72 -19.80
CA CYS A 20 -16.00 39.34 -19.68
C CYS A 20 -16.86 38.60 -18.65
N CYS A 21 -18.00 38.10 -19.11
CA CYS A 21 -18.67 36.95 -18.51
C CYS A 21 -17.72 35.75 -18.65
N GLY A 22 -16.91 35.48 -17.63
CA GLY A 22 -16.07 34.30 -17.54
C GLY A 22 -16.56 33.41 -16.42
N GLY A 23 -17.53 32.53 -16.71
CA GLY A 23 -17.89 31.42 -15.84
C GLY A 23 -16.65 30.54 -15.63
N GLY A 24 -16.05 30.63 -14.46
CA GLY A 24 -14.93 29.79 -14.06
C GLY A 24 -15.39 28.35 -13.93
N SER A 25 -15.20 27.56 -14.99
CA SER A 25 -15.17 26.09 -14.90
C SER A 25 -14.20 25.70 -13.78
N PRO A 26 -14.60 24.87 -12.80
CA PRO A 26 -13.65 24.35 -11.84
C PRO A 26 -12.52 23.63 -12.58
N SER A 27 -11.30 23.94 -12.17
CA SER A 27 -10.06 23.50 -12.79
C SER A 27 -10.02 21.97 -12.91
N LYS A 28 -9.91 21.48 -14.16
CA LYS A 28 -9.43 20.13 -14.47
C LYS A 28 -8.02 19.99 -13.89
N ALA A 29 -7.91 19.58 -12.62
CA ALA A 29 -6.66 19.09 -12.06
C ALA A 29 -6.25 17.90 -12.92
N GLY A 30 -5.19 18.10 -13.71
CA GLY A 30 -4.90 17.32 -14.90
C GLY A 30 -4.79 15.83 -14.65
N LEU A 31 -5.73 15.07 -15.21
CA LEU A 31 -5.48 13.71 -15.69
C LEU A 31 -4.31 13.83 -16.68
N ARG A 32 -3.07 13.53 -16.26
CA ARG A 32 -1.98 13.36 -17.21
C ARG A 32 -2.34 12.14 -18.06
N TYR A 33 -2.58 12.38 -19.33
CA TYR A 33 -3.14 11.45 -20.32
C TYR A 33 -2.19 10.28 -20.70
N GLU A 34 -1.28 9.88 -19.80
CA GLU A 34 -0.36 8.75 -19.97
C GLU A 34 -0.78 7.51 -19.15
N ASP A 35 -2.00 7.49 -18.63
CA ASP A 35 -2.57 6.36 -17.91
C ASP A 35 -3.02 5.28 -18.89
N THR A 36 -2.13 4.31 -19.14
CA THR A 36 -2.28 3.22 -20.12
C THR A 36 -3.38 2.23 -19.81
N PHE A 37 -4.23 2.49 -18.81
CA PHE A 37 -5.36 1.65 -18.44
C PHE A 37 -6.70 2.23 -18.90
N LEU A 38 -6.71 3.42 -19.49
CA LEU A 38 -7.89 4.04 -20.09
C LEU A 38 -8.04 3.63 -21.56
N ASP A 39 -9.27 3.34 -22.00
CA ASP A 39 -9.57 2.93 -23.38
C ASP A 39 -10.76 3.68 -24.01
N GLY A 40 -11.26 4.72 -23.35
CA GLY A 40 -12.36 5.53 -23.87
C GLY A 40 -13.08 6.31 -22.78
N GLN A 41 -14.32 6.67 -23.08
CA GLN A 41 -15.24 7.35 -22.17
C GLN A 41 -16.64 6.75 -22.34
N VAL A 42 -17.46 6.87 -21.30
CA VAL A 42 -18.89 6.54 -21.32
C VAL A 42 -19.65 7.83 -21.07
N GLU A 43 -20.59 8.16 -21.95
CA GLU A 43 -21.45 9.33 -21.77
C GLU A 43 -22.44 9.08 -20.64
N THR A 44 -22.56 10.05 -19.74
CA THR A 44 -23.49 9.98 -18.60
C THR A 44 -24.20 11.33 -18.42
N PRO A 45 -25.27 11.40 -17.62
CA PRO A 45 -25.96 12.66 -17.32
C PRO A 45 -25.07 13.74 -16.68
N ILE A 46 -23.92 13.36 -16.11
CA ILE A 46 -22.96 14.28 -15.49
C ILE A 46 -21.80 14.65 -16.42
N GLY A 47 -21.84 14.20 -17.68
CA GLY A 47 -20.79 14.34 -18.68
C GLY A 47 -20.01 13.05 -18.92
N PRO A 48 -18.93 13.11 -19.72
CA PRO A 48 -18.15 11.92 -20.07
C PRO A 48 -17.35 11.40 -18.87
N VAL A 49 -17.51 10.11 -18.55
CA VAL A 49 -16.76 9.41 -17.50
C VAL A 49 -15.66 8.56 -18.15
N PRO A 50 -14.40 8.60 -17.67
CA PRO A 50 -13.31 7.80 -18.24
C PRO A 50 -13.58 6.30 -18.10
N ARG A 51 -13.40 5.57 -19.21
CA ARG A 51 -13.52 4.11 -19.27
C ARG A 51 -12.15 3.46 -19.12
N VAL A 52 -12.08 2.45 -18.27
CA VAL A 52 -10.89 1.66 -17.97
C VAL A 52 -11.02 0.28 -18.59
N HIS A 53 -9.93 -0.26 -19.13
CA HIS A 53 -9.90 -1.64 -19.59
C HIS A 53 -9.45 -2.60 -18.47
N SER A 54 -9.89 -3.85 -18.53
CA SER A 54 -9.51 -4.89 -17.57
C SER A 54 -8.12 -5.49 -17.81
N ARG A 55 -7.56 -5.33 -19.03
CA ARG A 55 -6.28 -5.94 -19.42
C ARG A 55 -5.09 -5.32 -18.67
N ILE A 56 -4.19 -6.14 -18.13
CA ILE A 56 -2.95 -5.65 -17.52
C ILE A 56 -1.87 -5.56 -18.60
N GLY A 57 -1.38 -4.35 -18.88
CA GLY A 57 -0.36 -4.12 -19.91
C GLY A 57 1.08 -4.22 -19.38
N SER A 58 2.05 -4.21 -20.28
CA SER A 58 3.49 -4.27 -19.92
C SER A 58 3.93 -3.10 -19.03
N ARG A 59 3.35 -1.91 -19.20
CA ARG A 59 3.61 -0.75 -18.33
C ARG A 59 3.07 -0.95 -16.92
N ASP A 60 1.90 -1.58 -16.78
CA ASP A 60 1.35 -1.95 -15.46
C ASP A 60 2.24 -3.00 -14.77
N LEU A 61 2.75 -3.98 -15.54
CA LEU A 61 3.67 -5.00 -15.03
C LEU A 61 5.01 -4.38 -14.57
N LEU A 62 5.60 -3.51 -15.39
CA LEU A 62 6.83 -2.80 -15.05
C LEU A 62 6.62 -1.88 -13.83
N GLY A 63 5.51 -1.14 -13.80
CA GLY A 63 5.13 -0.32 -12.66
C GLY A 63 4.97 -1.15 -11.39
N ARG A 64 4.25 -2.28 -11.48
CA ARG A 64 4.11 -3.24 -10.39
C ARG A 64 5.46 -3.77 -9.91
N TRP A 65 6.38 -4.07 -10.80
CA TRP A 65 7.72 -4.51 -10.42
C TRP A 65 8.48 -3.38 -9.72
N LYS A 66 8.54 -2.19 -10.32
CA LYS A 66 9.22 -1.00 -9.75
C LYS A 66 8.77 -0.68 -8.32
N VAL A 67 7.46 -0.67 -8.06
CA VAL A 67 6.96 -0.36 -6.70
C VAL A 67 7.27 -1.45 -5.68
N ARG A 68 7.46 -2.70 -6.11
CA ARG A 68 7.95 -3.78 -5.24
C ARG A 68 9.41 -3.58 -4.89
N TRP A 69 10.18 -2.87 -5.69
CA TRP A 69 11.56 -2.48 -5.38
C TRP A 69 11.67 -1.06 -4.79
N GLY A 70 10.55 -0.47 -4.33
CA GLY A 70 10.54 0.88 -3.75
C GLY A 70 10.70 2.02 -4.76
N ILE A 71 10.77 1.74 -6.06
CA ILE A 71 11.02 2.75 -7.10
C ILE A 71 9.72 3.47 -7.46
N GLY A 72 9.61 4.75 -7.08
CA GLY A 72 8.46 5.61 -7.45
C GLY A 72 7.14 5.20 -6.77
N ARG A 73 7.21 4.45 -5.67
CA ARG A 73 6.07 3.90 -4.94
C ARG A 73 5.06 4.98 -4.52
N ASP A 74 5.53 6.09 -3.96
CA ASP A 74 4.67 7.16 -3.40
C ASP A 74 3.85 7.91 -4.47
N ARG A 75 4.25 7.77 -5.74
CA ARG A 75 3.58 8.39 -6.88
C ARG A 75 2.79 7.39 -7.72
N TYR A 76 2.78 6.09 -7.37
CA TYR A 76 2.11 5.05 -8.14
C TYR A 76 0.63 4.92 -7.74
N ARG A 77 -0.14 5.93 -8.13
CA ARG A 77 -1.55 6.10 -7.76
C ARG A 77 -2.41 6.49 -8.96
N VAL A 78 -3.70 6.20 -8.86
CA VAL A 78 -4.73 6.58 -9.83
C VAL A 78 -5.40 7.88 -9.37
N PRO A 79 -5.80 8.79 -10.27
CA PRO A 79 -6.58 9.96 -9.87
C PRO A 79 -7.90 9.53 -9.20
N PRO A 80 -8.24 10.03 -7.99
CA PRO A 80 -9.53 9.75 -7.36
C PRO A 80 -10.70 10.23 -8.21
N GLY A 81 -11.79 9.47 -8.26
CA GLY A 81 -12.94 9.82 -9.10
C GLY A 81 -13.78 8.61 -9.50
N LEU A 82 -14.70 8.84 -10.43
CA LEU A 82 -15.56 7.82 -11.01
C LEU A 82 -14.96 7.32 -12.33
N TYR A 83 -14.98 6.00 -12.52
CA TYR A 83 -14.53 5.33 -13.73
C TYR A 83 -15.57 4.29 -14.18
N ALA A 84 -15.66 4.08 -15.48
CA ALA A 84 -16.46 3.02 -16.08
C ALA A 84 -15.59 1.79 -16.38
N LEU A 85 -16.07 0.58 -16.09
CA LEU A 85 -15.52 -0.67 -16.62
C LEU A 85 -16.55 -1.30 -17.54
N GLY A 86 -16.17 -1.61 -18.78
CA GLY A 86 -17.11 -2.10 -19.80
C GLY A 86 -18.07 -1.00 -20.28
N ALA A 87 -19.34 -1.32 -20.43
CA ALA A 87 -20.40 -0.40 -20.79
C ALA A 87 -21.46 -0.32 -19.67
N PRO A 88 -21.12 0.24 -18.49
CA PRO A 88 -22.04 0.29 -17.36
C PRO A 88 -23.23 1.21 -17.64
N GLY A 89 -24.40 0.75 -17.22
CA GLY A 89 -25.66 1.51 -17.24
C GLY A 89 -26.07 1.97 -15.84
N GLU A 90 -27.30 2.49 -15.74
CA GLU A 90 -27.81 3.05 -14.48
C GLU A 90 -28.13 1.99 -13.40
N ASP A 91 -28.25 0.73 -13.81
CA ASP A 91 -28.49 -0.43 -12.92
C ASP A 91 -27.20 -1.23 -12.64
N SER A 92 -26.06 -0.82 -13.22
CA SER A 92 -24.77 -1.48 -13.02
C SER A 92 -24.23 -1.30 -11.61
N PRO A 93 -23.56 -2.32 -11.03
CA PRO A 93 -23.02 -2.25 -9.68
C PRO A 93 -21.95 -1.15 -9.55
N VAL A 94 -21.92 -0.52 -8.38
CA VAL A 94 -20.90 0.47 -8.01
C VAL A 94 -19.89 -0.17 -7.06
N LEU A 95 -18.67 -0.36 -7.53
CA LEU A 95 -17.53 -0.87 -6.76
C LEU A 95 -16.72 0.30 -6.19
N VAL A 96 -16.36 0.24 -4.92
CA VAL A 96 -15.51 1.25 -4.28
C VAL A 96 -14.12 0.68 -4.04
N THR A 97 -13.07 1.44 -4.36
CA THR A 97 -11.67 1.01 -4.17
C THR A 97 -10.76 2.17 -3.80
N ALA A 98 -9.52 1.84 -3.44
CA ALA A 98 -8.46 2.77 -3.08
C ALA A 98 -7.70 3.26 -4.33
N ASN A 99 -7.17 4.48 -4.30
CA ASN A 99 -6.35 5.03 -5.39
C ASN A 99 -4.92 4.47 -5.48
N TYR A 100 -4.54 3.52 -4.63
CA TYR A 100 -3.30 2.77 -4.83
C TYR A 100 -3.38 1.94 -6.13
N LYS A 101 -2.52 2.24 -7.11
CA LYS A 101 -2.67 1.68 -8.46
C LYS A 101 -2.61 0.15 -8.51
N LEU A 102 -1.85 -0.51 -7.62
CA LEU A 102 -1.89 -1.98 -7.53
C LEU A 102 -3.25 -2.52 -7.09
N THR A 103 -3.93 -1.84 -6.16
CA THR A 103 -5.29 -2.22 -5.73
C THR A 103 -6.26 -2.04 -6.88
N PHE A 104 -6.19 -0.87 -7.54
CA PHE A 104 -7.05 -0.56 -8.67
C PHE A 104 -6.88 -1.56 -9.83
N ASP A 105 -5.62 -1.89 -10.17
CA ASP A 105 -5.30 -2.87 -11.21
C ASP A 105 -5.84 -4.27 -10.88
N VAL A 106 -5.80 -4.68 -9.61
CA VAL A 106 -6.41 -5.94 -9.16
C VAL A 106 -7.93 -5.91 -9.35
N VAL A 107 -8.60 -4.81 -8.97
CA VAL A 107 -10.06 -4.68 -9.14
C VAL A 107 -10.43 -4.79 -10.62
N ARG A 108 -9.92 -3.91 -11.49
CA ARG A 108 -10.32 -3.89 -12.91
C ARG A 108 -10.02 -5.20 -13.64
N ARG A 109 -8.92 -5.89 -13.27
CA ARG A 109 -8.56 -7.20 -13.84
C ARG A 109 -9.51 -8.30 -13.38
N ASP A 110 -9.76 -8.36 -12.08
CA ASP A 110 -10.50 -9.48 -11.48
C ASP A 110 -12.01 -9.38 -11.73
N VAL A 111 -12.52 -8.18 -12.00
CA VAL A 111 -13.91 -7.95 -12.42
C VAL A 111 -14.07 -7.84 -13.95
N ALA A 112 -13.12 -8.39 -14.71
CA ALA A 112 -13.20 -8.41 -16.17
C ALA A 112 -14.53 -9.02 -16.67
N GLY A 113 -15.09 -8.38 -17.71
CA GLY A 113 -16.38 -8.77 -18.29
C GLY A 113 -17.60 -8.45 -17.43
N LEU A 114 -17.45 -7.60 -16.40
CA LEU A 114 -18.57 -6.94 -15.73
C LEU A 114 -18.67 -5.50 -16.23
N ASP A 115 -19.90 -5.05 -16.46
CA ASP A 115 -20.22 -3.66 -16.68
C ASP A 115 -20.48 -3.00 -15.33
N ALA A 116 -19.51 -2.24 -14.82
CA ALA A 116 -19.52 -1.70 -13.47
C ALA A 116 -18.99 -0.27 -13.39
N TRP A 117 -19.52 0.49 -12.44
CA TRP A 117 -18.97 1.77 -12.04
C TRP A 117 -17.92 1.55 -10.94
N ILE A 118 -16.77 2.22 -11.04
CA ILE A 118 -15.69 2.13 -10.05
C ILE A 118 -15.45 3.52 -9.44
N VAL A 119 -15.76 3.66 -8.16
CA VAL A 119 -15.44 4.85 -7.36
C VAL A 119 -14.08 4.65 -6.70
N VAL A 120 -13.12 5.47 -7.09
CA VAL A 120 -11.75 5.45 -6.58
C VAL A 120 -11.60 6.53 -5.51
N LEU A 121 -11.37 6.11 -4.26
CA LEU A 121 -11.16 6.98 -3.11
C LEU A 121 -9.72 7.53 -3.04
N ASP A 122 -9.55 8.74 -2.53
CA ASP A 122 -8.23 9.30 -2.27
C ASP A 122 -7.61 8.76 -0.99
N THR A 123 -6.95 7.62 -1.13
CA THR A 123 -6.18 6.96 -0.06
C THR A 123 -4.70 7.34 -0.06
N ARG A 124 -4.31 8.45 -0.73
CA ARG A 124 -2.91 8.89 -0.87
C ARG A 124 -1.95 7.81 -1.42
N GLY A 125 -2.46 6.87 -2.21
CA GLY A 125 -1.67 5.75 -2.73
C GLY A 125 -1.45 4.59 -1.75
N VAL A 126 -2.28 4.49 -0.70
CA VAL A 126 -2.26 3.38 0.28
C VAL A 126 -3.34 2.34 -0.08
N ASN A 127 -3.07 1.05 0.15
CA ASN A 127 -4.04 -0.02 -0.12
C ASN A 127 -5.26 0.09 0.81
N VAL A 128 -6.37 -0.59 0.46
CA VAL A 128 -7.63 -0.56 1.21
C VAL A 128 -7.47 -0.81 2.71
N TRP A 129 -6.77 -1.88 3.10
CA TRP A 129 -6.73 -2.32 4.49
C TRP A 129 -5.91 -1.36 5.36
N CYS A 130 -4.73 -0.98 4.90
CA CYS A 130 -3.90 0.00 5.60
C CYS A 130 -4.57 1.38 5.64
N ALA A 131 -5.18 1.82 4.53
CA ALA A 131 -5.87 3.10 4.44
C ALA A 131 -7.13 3.15 5.33
N ALA A 132 -7.81 2.02 5.53
CA ALA A 132 -8.94 1.94 6.44
C ALA A 132 -8.51 2.03 7.90
N GLY A 133 -7.36 1.42 8.24
CA GLY A 133 -6.75 1.55 9.56
C GLY A 133 -6.26 2.97 9.87
N GLU A 134 -5.74 3.68 8.86
CA GLU A 134 -5.31 5.09 8.97
C GLU A 134 -6.49 6.08 8.91
N GLY A 135 -7.63 5.68 8.34
CA GLY A 135 -8.82 6.51 8.17
C GLY A 135 -8.92 7.26 6.83
N THR A 136 -7.94 7.12 5.94
CA THR A 136 -8.00 7.70 4.57
C THR A 136 -8.95 6.95 3.65
N PHE A 137 -9.11 5.64 3.84
CA PHE A 137 -10.28 4.89 3.33
C PHE A 137 -11.39 4.96 4.38
N GLY A 138 -12.01 6.14 4.50
CA GLY A 138 -12.92 6.47 5.60
C GLY A 138 -14.33 6.87 5.18
N THR A 139 -15.28 6.88 6.11
CA THR A 139 -16.67 7.33 5.89
C THR A 139 -16.74 8.68 5.17
N GLY A 140 -16.00 9.68 5.67
CA GLY A 140 -16.02 11.04 5.12
C GLY A 140 -15.53 11.08 3.67
N GLU A 141 -14.48 10.30 3.35
CA GLU A 141 -13.97 10.21 1.99
C GLU A 141 -14.97 9.52 1.05
N VAL A 142 -15.63 8.45 1.48
CA VAL A 142 -16.69 7.79 0.70
C VAL A 142 -17.81 8.78 0.36
N ILE A 143 -18.34 9.47 1.37
CA ILE A 143 -19.41 10.48 1.19
C ILE A 143 -18.94 11.55 0.20
N ARG A 144 -17.75 12.11 0.44
CA ARG A 144 -17.18 13.16 -0.41
C ARG A 144 -17.05 12.72 -1.86
N ARG A 145 -16.46 11.54 -2.13
CA ARG A 145 -16.30 11.02 -3.50
C ARG A 145 -17.63 10.75 -4.18
N VAL A 146 -18.59 10.15 -3.48
CA VAL A 146 -19.91 9.85 -4.03
C VAL A 146 -20.65 11.14 -4.42
N THR A 147 -20.60 12.16 -3.57
CA THR A 147 -21.24 13.46 -3.80
C THR A 147 -20.55 14.24 -4.92
N GLU A 148 -19.22 14.36 -4.89
CA GLU A 148 -18.47 15.07 -5.94
C GLU A 148 -18.57 14.38 -7.31
N ALA A 149 -18.61 13.05 -7.32
CA ALA A 149 -18.86 12.28 -8.54
C ALA A 149 -20.32 12.33 -9.00
N ARG A 150 -21.22 13.00 -8.26
CA ARG A 150 -22.66 13.08 -8.56
C ARG A 150 -23.26 11.70 -8.89
N LEU A 151 -22.83 10.67 -8.17
CA LEU A 151 -23.17 9.28 -8.48
C LEU A 151 -24.68 9.02 -8.47
N ALA A 152 -25.43 9.80 -7.68
CA ALA A 152 -26.89 9.77 -7.61
C ALA A 152 -27.58 10.05 -8.97
N ASP A 153 -26.91 10.77 -9.87
CA ASP A 153 -27.38 11.12 -11.21
C ASP A 153 -26.92 10.11 -12.28
N VAL A 154 -26.01 9.19 -11.92
CA VAL A 154 -25.43 8.18 -12.83
C VAL A 154 -26.08 6.81 -12.66
N VAL A 155 -26.49 6.47 -11.44
CA VAL A 155 -27.16 5.19 -11.14
C VAL A 155 -28.54 5.41 -10.52
N ARG A 156 -29.50 4.53 -10.86
CA ARG A 156 -30.86 4.57 -10.32
C ARG A 156 -30.94 4.08 -8.88
N HIS A 157 -30.05 3.15 -8.51
CA HIS A 157 -30.00 2.60 -7.16
C HIS A 157 -29.15 3.47 -6.21
N ARG A 158 -29.19 3.14 -4.92
CA ARG A 158 -28.40 3.81 -3.86
C ARG A 158 -27.60 2.77 -3.07
N ARG A 159 -26.70 2.06 -3.75
CA ARG A 159 -25.90 0.97 -3.17
C ARG A 159 -24.46 1.02 -3.64
N LEU A 160 -23.53 0.91 -2.70
CA LEU A 160 -22.09 0.85 -2.92
C LEU A 160 -21.59 -0.53 -2.46
N ILE A 161 -20.67 -1.12 -3.21
CA ILE A 161 -20.00 -2.36 -2.84
C ILE A 161 -18.59 -2.01 -2.38
N LEU A 162 -18.36 -2.09 -1.08
CA LEU A 162 -17.07 -1.82 -0.46
C LEU A 162 -16.32 -3.13 -0.20
N PRO A 163 -14.99 -3.13 -0.28
CA PRO A 163 -14.17 -4.29 0.08
C PRO A 163 -14.30 -4.62 1.57
N GLN A 164 -14.29 -5.92 1.92
CA GLN A 164 -14.45 -6.38 3.30
C GLN A 164 -13.45 -5.75 4.28
N LEU A 165 -12.19 -5.58 3.84
CA LEU A 165 -11.10 -5.02 4.65
C LEU A 165 -11.17 -3.49 4.80
N GLY A 166 -12.11 -2.83 4.13
CA GLY A 166 -12.41 -1.41 4.33
C GLY A 166 -13.35 -1.14 5.51
N ALA A 167 -14.02 -2.17 6.04
CA ALA A 167 -15.01 -2.04 7.10
C ALA A 167 -14.52 -1.32 8.38
N PRO A 168 -13.26 -1.49 8.84
CA PRO A 168 -12.77 -0.77 10.02
C PRO A 168 -12.75 0.76 9.86
N GLY A 169 -12.64 1.28 8.63
CA GLY A 169 -12.59 2.72 8.37
C GLY A 169 -13.93 3.34 7.97
N VAL A 170 -14.94 2.52 7.63
CA VAL A 170 -16.20 3.02 7.05
C VAL A 170 -17.41 2.61 7.90
N ALA A 171 -18.11 3.61 8.42
CA ALA A 171 -19.38 3.45 9.09
C ALA A 171 -20.53 3.48 8.07
N ALA A 172 -21.04 2.30 7.69
CA ALA A 172 -22.08 2.15 6.67
C ALA A 172 -23.35 3.00 6.94
N HIS A 173 -23.74 3.13 8.21
CA HIS A 173 -24.90 3.91 8.61
C HIS A 173 -24.68 5.43 8.45
N GLU A 174 -23.46 5.92 8.67
CA GLU A 174 -23.09 7.31 8.43
C GLU A 174 -23.00 7.62 6.93
N VAL A 175 -22.47 6.70 6.12
CA VAL A 175 -22.49 6.83 4.65
C VAL A 175 -23.93 7.01 4.16
N ARG A 176 -24.87 6.18 4.64
CA ARG A 176 -26.29 6.31 4.30
C ARG A 176 -26.88 7.65 4.72
N LYS A 177 -26.57 8.13 5.93
CA LYS A 177 -27.03 9.45 6.40
C LYS A 177 -26.43 10.60 5.58
N GLY A 178 -25.16 10.49 5.19
CA GLY A 178 -24.41 11.57 4.55
C GLY A 178 -24.63 11.71 3.04
N CYS A 179 -24.89 10.63 2.32
CA CYS A 179 -25.09 10.68 0.85
C CYS A 179 -26.27 9.85 0.35
N GLY A 180 -27.05 9.21 1.22
CA GLY A 180 -28.20 8.38 0.84
C GLY A 180 -27.85 6.98 0.33
N PHE A 181 -26.57 6.69 0.07
CA PHE A 181 -26.13 5.37 -0.40
C PHE A 181 -25.98 4.37 0.74
N SER A 182 -26.54 3.18 0.55
CA SER A 182 -26.29 2.01 1.40
C SER A 182 -24.95 1.35 1.04
N VAL A 183 -24.27 0.79 2.04
CA VAL A 183 -23.02 0.05 1.85
C VAL A 183 -23.28 -1.44 2.00
N ALA A 184 -22.89 -2.20 0.98
CA ALA A 184 -22.75 -3.65 1.03
C ALA A 184 -21.26 -4.00 1.10
N TYR A 185 -20.86 -4.75 2.12
CA TYR A 185 -19.49 -5.26 2.21
C TYR A 185 -19.34 -6.52 1.35
N GLY A 186 -18.61 -6.35 0.25
CA GLY A 186 -18.23 -7.42 -0.67
C GLY A 186 -17.12 -8.32 -0.11
N PRO A 187 -16.55 -9.19 -0.96
CA PRO A 187 -15.54 -10.16 -0.56
C PRO A 187 -14.19 -9.51 -0.20
N VAL A 188 -13.30 -10.30 0.43
CA VAL A 188 -11.89 -9.94 0.66
C VAL A 188 -11.10 -9.87 -0.65
N ARG A 189 -11.40 -10.75 -1.62
CA ARG A 189 -10.69 -10.82 -2.90
C ARG A 189 -11.58 -10.33 -4.03
N ALA A 190 -11.04 -9.49 -4.91
CA ALA A 190 -11.78 -8.90 -6.01
C ALA A 190 -12.33 -9.95 -7.01
N ARG A 191 -11.60 -11.06 -7.23
CA ARG A 191 -12.05 -12.17 -8.08
C ARG A 191 -13.38 -12.81 -7.66
N ASP A 192 -13.75 -12.68 -6.39
CA ASP A 192 -14.99 -13.27 -5.87
C ASP A 192 -16.19 -12.33 -6.08
N ILE A 193 -15.98 -11.09 -6.58
CA ILE A 193 -17.04 -10.08 -6.76
C ILE A 193 -18.14 -10.58 -7.69
N ARG A 194 -17.80 -11.26 -8.79
CA ARG A 194 -18.80 -11.80 -9.72
C ARG A 194 -19.72 -12.80 -9.02
N SER A 195 -19.16 -13.81 -8.36
CA SER A 195 -19.93 -14.79 -7.59
C SER A 195 -20.72 -14.16 -6.44
N PHE A 196 -20.19 -13.09 -5.83
CA PHE A 196 -20.90 -12.34 -4.80
C PHE A 196 -22.13 -11.62 -5.35
N LEU A 197 -22.03 -11.02 -6.55
CA LEU A 197 -23.15 -10.38 -7.23
C LEU A 197 -24.22 -11.40 -7.64
N GLU A 198 -23.80 -12.53 -8.24
CA GLU A 198 -24.68 -13.64 -8.64
C GLU A 198 -25.42 -14.24 -7.44
N ALA A 199 -24.78 -14.29 -6.27
CA ALA A 199 -25.39 -14.72 -5.01
C ALA A 199 -26.24 -13.64 -4.32
N GLY A 200 -26.64 -12.57 -5.03
CA GLY A 200 -27.49 -11.51 -4.48
C GLY A 200 -26.80 -10.64 -3.44
N MET A 201 -25.47 -10.45 -3.55
CA MET A 201 -24.63 -9.71 -2.60
C MET A 201 -24.57 -10.35 -1.19
N ILE A 202 -24.64 -11.68 -1.13
CA ILE A 202 -24.45 -12.45 0.10
C ILE A 202 -23.05 -13.09 0.08
N ALA A 203 -22.14 -12.55 0.87
CA ALA A 203 -20.77 -13.07 0.94
C ALA A 203 -20.69 -14.37 1.75
N SER A 204 -20.21 -15.44 1.12
CA SER A 204 -19.98 -16.73 1.77
C SER A 204 -18.89 -16.64 2.86
N PRO A 205 -18.83 -17.59 3.81
CA PRO A 205 -17.76 -17.62 4.81
C PRO A 205 -16.35 -17.65 4.20
N ALA A 206 -16.18 -18.30 3.04
CA ALA A 206 -14.90 -18.35 2.33
C ALA A 206 -14.47 -16.98 1.81
N MET A 207 -15.42 -16.20 1.25
CA MET A 207 -15.18 -14.84 0.73
C MET A 207 -14.74 -13.85 1.82
N ARG A 208 -15.02 -14.15 3.09
CA ARG A 208 -14.68 -13.32 4.25
C ARG A 208 -13.33 -13.67 4.90
N ARG A 209 -12.67 -14.76 4.48
CA ARG A 209 -11.43 -15.25 5.11
C ARG A 209 -10.18 -14.80 4.35
N VAL A 210 -9.15 -14.39 5.10
CA VAL A 210 -7.80 -14.14 4.58
C VAL A 210 -6.94 -15.40 4.81
N VAL A 211 -6.54 -16.09 3.73
CA VAL A 211 -5.75 -17.35 3.84
C VAL A 211 -4.26 -17.09 4.09
N PHE A 212 -3.73 -15.96 3.63
CA PHE A 212 -2.33 -15.53 3.79
C PHE A 212 -1.26 -16.63 3.59
N PRO A 213 -1.22 -17.27 2.40
CA PRO A 213 -0.23 -18.30 2.05
C PRO A 213 1.20 -17.76 1.99
N THR A 214 2.18 -18.65 1.85
CA THR A 214 3.61 -18.30 1.78
C THR A 214 3.91 -17.24 0.72
N MET A 215 3.27 -17.31 -0.46
CA MET A 215 3.50 -16.30 -1.48
C MET A 215 2.97 -14.91 -1.10
N ASP A 216 1.84 -14.82 -0.40
CA ASP A 216 1.33 -13.52 0.07
C ASP A 216 2.29 -12.90 1.10
N ARG A 217 3.02 -13.73 1.87
CA ARG A 217 4.04 -13.27 2.82
C ARG A 217 5.28 -12.73 2.11
N LEU A 218 5.75 -13.42 1.09
CA LEU A 218 6.97 -13.07 0.37
C LEU A 218 6.79 -11.91 -0.63
N VAL A 219 5.55 -11.58 -0.99
CA VAL A 219 5.23 -10.51 -1.95
C VAL A 219 5.72 -9.13 -1.50
N LEU A 220 5.95 -8.91 -0.20
CA LEU A 220 6.50 -7.65 0.33
C LEU A 220 8.01 -7.68 0.56
N THR A 221 8.65 -8.85 0.57
CA THR A 221 10.09 -9.00 0.78
C THR A 221 10.96 -8.09 -0.10
N PRO A 222 10.69 -7.89 -1.41
CA PRO A 222 11.53 -7.01 -2.22
C PRO A 222 11.55 -5.55 -1.75
N VAL A 223 10.42 -5.03 -1.24
CA VAL A 223 10.35 -3.62 -0.80
C VAL A 223 11.03 -3.46 0.55
N GLU A 224 10.90 -4.45 1.42
CA GLU A 224 11.61 -4.51 2.70
C GLU A 224 13.12 -4.51 2.48
N ILE A 225 13.62 -5.38 1.60
CA ILE A 225 15.06 -5.42 1.25
C ILE A 225 15.51 -4.09 0.65
N ALA A 226 14.76 -3.52 -0.30
CA ALA A 226 15.11 -2.25 -0.91
C ALA A 226 15.21 -1.11 0.12
N GLY A 227 14.30 -1.06 1.09
CA GLY A 227 14.35 -0.11 2.20
C GLY A 227 15.58 -0.28 3.10
N LEU A 228 16.09 -1.50 3.21
CA LEU A 228 17.27 -1.84 4.01
C LEU A 228 18.60 -1.62 3.29
N LEU A 229 18.64 -1.48 1.96
CA LEU A 229 19.90 -1.35 1.22
C LEU A 229 20.72 -0.12 1.64
N ARG A 230 20.07 1.02 1.87
CA ARG A 230 20.75 2.25 2.30
C ARG A 230 21.35 2.12 3.71
N PRO A 231 20.60 1.76 4.77
CA PRO A 231 21.19 1.56 6.08
C PRO A 231 22.21 0.41 6.08
N ALA A 232 21.97 -0.69 5.35
CA ALA A 232 22.92 -1.78 5.23
C ALA A 232 24.24 -1.34 4.56
N GLY A 233 24.19 -0.47 3.55
CA GLY A 233 25.38 0.11 2.93
C GLY A 233 26.21 0.94 3.90
N TRP A 234 25.57 1.77 4.73
CA TRP A 234 26.26 2.50 5.79
C TRP A 234 26.86 1.57 6.85
N SER A 235 26.10 0.57 7.30
CA SER A 235 26.59 -0.45 8.23
C SER A 235 27.76 -1.25 7.65
N ALA A 236 27.70 -1.61 6.37
CA ALA A 236 28.77 -2.31 5.67
C ALA A 236 30.05 -1.47 5.61
N GLY A 237 29.94 -0.18 5.28
CA GLY A 237 31.07 0.76 5.30
C GLY A 237 31.68 0.89 6.70
N ALA A 238 30.85 1.05 7.73
CA ALA A 238 31.32 1.11 9.11
C ALA A 238 32.02 -0.18 9.56
N LEU A 239 31.42 -1.34 9.27
CA LEU A 239 32.02 -2.65 9.58
C LEU A 239 33.34 -2.87 8.84
N PHE A 240 33.44 -2.42 7.59
CA PHE A 240 34.68 -2.51 6.80
C PHE A 240 35.82 -1.65 7.40
N LEU A 241 35.50 -0.44 7.86
CA LEU A 241 36.47 0.43 8.53
C LEU A 241 36.89 -0.16 9.88
N LEU A 242 35.94 -0.64 10.69
CA LEU A 242 36.23 -1.29 11.97
C LEU A 242 37.06 -2.57 11.80
N ALA A 243 36.82 -3.33 10.73
CA ALA A 243 37.60 -4.51 10.39
C ALA A 243 39.08 -4.21 10.10
N GLY A 244 39.41 -2.98 9.71
CA GLY A 244 40.78 -2.53 9.51
C GLY A 244 41.54 -2.22 10.79
N ILE A 245 40.82 -1.95 11.88
CA ILE A 245 41.41 -1.61 13.17
C ILE A 245 42.05 -2.87 13.77
N GLY A 246 43.27 -2.71 14.26
CA GLY A 246 44.08 -3.78 14.84
C GLY A 246 45.34 -3.25 15.51
N PRO A 247 46.29 -4.13 15.88
CA PRO A 247 47.49 -3.76 16.62
C PRO A 247 48.36 -2.69 15.92
N GLY A 248 48.31 -2.63 14.59
CA GLY A 248 49.01 -1.62 13.77
C GLY A 248 48.18 -0.38 13.45
N VAL A 249 47.17 -0.03 14.27
CA VAL A 249 46.20 1.06 14.07
C VAL A 249 45.19 0.79 12.93
N PHE A 250 45.65 0.64 11.68
CA PHE A 250 44.77 0.34 10.54
C PHE A 250 45.47 -0.48 9.45
N SER A 251 44.81 -1.52 8.93
CA SER A 251 45.29 -2.34 7.81
C SER A 251 44.20 -2.56 6.76
N LEU A 252 44.48 -2.11 5.53
CA LEU A 252 43.56 -2.28 4.39
C LEU A 252 43.37 -3.76 4.02
N GLY A 253 44.42 -4.57 4.15
CA GLY A 253 44.34 -6.02 3.92
C GLY A 253 43.44 -6.70 4.94
N ALA A 254 43.54 -6.30 6.22
CA ALA A 254 42.68 -6.82 7.26
C ALA A 254 41.22 -6.37 7.12
N SER A 255 40.98 -5.14 6.65
CA SER A 255 39.64 -4.68 6.27
C SER A 255 39.01 -5.54 5.19
N TRP A 256 39.78 -5.98 4.19
CA TRP A 256 39.26 -6.83 3.12
C TRP A 256 38.89 -8.23 3.62
N ASP A 257 39.78 -8.86 4.38
CA ASP A 257 39.57 -10.24 4.87
C ASP A 257 38.44 -10.32 5.92
N ARG A 258 38.53 -9.50 6.98
CA ARG A 258 37.52 -9.47 8.05
C ARG A 258 36.25 -8.76 7.61
N GLY A 259 36.36 -7.69 6.81
CA GLY A 259 35.21 -6.89 6.38
C GLY A 259 34.31 -7.64 5.40
N PHE A 260 34.86 -8.46 4.49
CA PHE A 260 34.03 -9.30 3.63
C PHE A 260 33.15 -10.25 4.46
N THR A 261 33.74 -10.90 5.48
CA THR A 261 33.00 -11.80 6.38
C THR A 261 31.92 -11.05 7.17
N ALA A 262 32.21 -9.83 7.64
CA ALA A 262 31.23 -9.00 8.34
C ALA A 262 30.07 -8.59 7.43
N VAL A 263 30.36 -8.16 6.20
CA VAL A 263 29.34 -7.79 5.20
C VAL A 263 28.50 -9.00 4.78
N ALA A 264 29.13 -10.16 4.56
CA ALA A 264 28.43 -11.40 4.26
C ALA A 264 27.49 -11.82 5.41
N THR A 265 27.93 -11.66 6.66
CA THR A 265 27.10 -11.95 7.84
C THR A 265 25.91 -11.00 7.94
N LEU A 266 26.12 -9.71 7.70
CA LEU A 266 25.05 -8.71 7.63
C LEU A 266 24.03 -9.06 6.54
N ALA A 267 24.49 -9.35 5.32
CA ALA A 267 23.63 -9.73 4.20
C ALA A 267 22.82 -11.01 4.50
N ALA A 268 23.46 -12.03 5.07
CA ALA A 268 22.80 -13.26 5.48
C ALA A 268 21.75 -13.02 6.57
N GLY A 269 22.03 -12.17 7.56
CA GLY A 269 21.06 -11.75 8.58
C GLY A 269 19.85 -11.03 7.99
N ILE A 270 20.06 -10.12 7.03
CA ILE A 270 18.97 -9.45 6.32
C ILE A 270 18.13 -10.46 5.55
N LEU A 271 18.73 -11.40 4.83
CA LEU A 271 17.99 -12.44 4.10
C LEU A 271 17.22 -13.38 5.04
N ALA A 272 17.81 -13.73 6.19
CA ALA A 272 17.14 -14.53 7.21
C ALA A 272 15.89 -13.81 7.75
N GLY A 273 16.00 -12.52 8.06
CA GLY A 273 14.89 -11.72 8.56
C GLY A 273 13.84 -11.40 7.50
N ALA A 274 14.24 -11.01 6.30
CA ALA A 274 13.34 -10.51 5.26
C ALA A 274 12.73 -11.61 4.38
N VAL A 275 13.38 -12.78 4.27
CA VAL A 275 12.96 -13.88 3.39
C VAL A 275 12.57 -15.11 4.19
N VAL A 276 13.52 -15.64 5.00
CA VAL A 276 13.32 -16.92 5.70
C VAL A 276 12.24 -16.80 6.76
N THR A 277 12.23 -15.69 7.51
CA THR A 277 11.24 -15.48 8.57
C THR A 277 9.80 -15.40 8.04
N PRO A 278 9.46 -14.60 7.01
CA PRO A 278 8.14 -14.62 6.41
C PRO A 278 7.79 -15.97 5.75
N ALA A 279 8.76 -16.63 5.10
CA ALA A 279 8.54 -17.94 4.49
C ALA A 279 8.13 -18.97 5.54
N LEU A 280 8.84 -18.99 6.68
CA LEU A 280 8.66 -19.96 7.74
C LEU A 280 7.74 -19.52 8.88
N LEU A 281 7.04 -18.39 8.71
CA LEU A 281 6.30 -17.72 9.77
C LEU A 281 5.37 -18.61 10.63
N PRO A 282 4.61 -19.58 10.06
CA PRO A 282 3.73 -20.44 10.85
C PRO A 282 4.47 -21.46 11.72
N TRP A 283 5.69 -21.83 11.34
CA TRP A 283 6.48 -22.87 12.02
C TRP A 283 7.47 -22.27 13.03
N LEU A 284 7.81 -20.99 12.89
CA LEU A 284 8.72 -20.33 13.84
C LEU A 284 8.04 -20.13 15.20
N PRO A 285 8.69 -20.48 16.32
CA PRO A 285 8.10 -20.36 17.65
C PRO A 285 7.96 -18.91 18.11
N GLY A 286 7.10 -18.69 19.09
CA GLY A 286 6.87 -17.37 19.68
C GLY A 286 5.80 -16.54 18.97
N ARG A 287 5.37 -15.45 19.64
CA ARG A 287 4.38 -14.49 19.12
C ARG A 287 5.05 -13.25 18.51
N ALA A 288 6.17 -12.81 19.07
CA ALA A 288 6.91 -11.65 18.60
C ALA A 288 7.69 -11.97 17.32
N PHE A 289 7.67 -11.05 16.37
CA PHE A 289 8.44 -11.15 15.13
C PHE A 289 9.95 -11.07 15.37
N SER A 290 10.40 -10.30 16.36
CA SER A 290 11.80 -10.26 16.81
C SER A 290 12.30 -11.65 17.22
N VAL A 291 11.52 -12.38 18.01
CA VAL A 291 11.85 -13.74 18.44
C VAL A 291 11.88 -14.70 17.24
N LYS A 292 10.88 -14.63 16.36
CA LYS A 292 10.84 -15.47 15.15
C LYS A 292 12.04 -15.21 14.24
N GLY A 293 12.38 -13.94 14.03
CA GLY A 293 13.56 -13.51 13.27
C GLY A 293 14.86 -13.96 13.91
N GLY A 294 14.98 -13.82 15.23
CA GLY A 294 16.13 -14.31 15.99
C GLY A 294 16.31 -15.81 15.88
N VAL A 295 15.23 -16.60 15.97
CA VAL A 295 15.29 -18.06 15.79
C VAL A 295 15.71 -18.45 14.38
N ALA A 296 15.17 -17.77 13.35
CA ALA A 296 15.57 -18.03 11.97
C ALA A 296 17.05 -17.69 11.72
N GLY A 297 17.50 -16.50 12.16
CA GLY A 297 18.88 -16.05 11.99
C GLY A 297 19.87 -16.89 12.80
N GLY A 298 19.56 -17.15 14.07
CA GLY A 298 20.39 -17.97 14.95
C GLY A 298 20.49 -19.42 14.49
N GLY A 299 19.40 -20.00 13.95
CA GLY A 299 19.42 -21.32 13.35
C GLY A 299 20.36 -21.41 12.15
N ILE A 300 20.26 -20.45 11.21
CA ILE A 300 21.16 -20.39 10.04
C ILE A 300 22.61 -20.19 10.49
N ALA A 301 22.84 -19.28 11.45
CA ALA A 301 24.17 -19.03 11.97
C ALA A 301 24.79 -20.26 12.64
N ALA A 302 24.01 -21.02 13.43
CA ALA A 302 24.45 -22.26 14.04
C ALA A 302 24.85 -23.30 12.99
N CYS A 303 24.06 -23.46 11.92
CA CYS A 303 24.43 -24.33 10.81
C CYS A 303 25.74 -23.91 10.14
N VAL A 304 25.96 -22.61 9.92
CA VAL A 304 27.21 -22.08 9.34
C VAL A 304 28.40 -22.33 10.26
N VAL A 305 28.26 -22.09 11.57
CA VAL A 305 29.31 -22.35 12.56
C VAL A 305 29.64 -23.84 12.63
N MET A 306 28.63 -24.71 12.64
CA MET A 306 28.83 -26.16 12.64
C MET A 306 29.54 -26.64 11.37
N TRP A 307 29.15 -26.11 10.20
CA TRP A 307 29.79 -26.43 8.93
C TRP A 307 31.26 -25.99 8.90
N ARG A 308 31.59 -24.84 9.51
CA ARG A 308 32.95 -24.27 9.54
C ARG A 308 33.67 -24.44 10.88
N ARG A 309 33.29 -25.44 11.69
CA ARG A 309 33.83 -25.66 13.05
C ARG A 309 35.34 -25.81 13.14
N GLY A 310 36.01 -26.24 12.05
CA GLY A 310 37.47 -26.38 11.99
C GLY A 310 38.20 -25.15 11.44
N ALA A 311 37.47 -24.17 10.92
CA ALA A 311 38.02 -22.96 10.28
C ALA A 311 37.69 -21.66 11.03
N LEU A 312 36.79 -21.72 12.02
CA LEU A 312 36.38 -20.57 12.83
C LEU A 312 36.91 -20.72 14.25
N ASP A 313 37.57 -19.68 14.74
CA ASP A 313 37.86 -19.51 16.16
C ASP A 313 36.58 -19.21 16.96
N ALA A 314 36.61 -19.51 18.26
CA ALA A 314 35.43 -19.36 19.12
C ALA A 314 34.88 -17.90 19.16
N PRO A 315 35.72 -16.84 19.25
CA PRO A 315 35.24 -15.46 19.15
C PRO A 315 34.50 -15.16 17.85
N THR A 316 35.06 -15.55 16.70
CA THR A 316 34.42 -15.31 15.39
C THR A 316 33.12 -16.10 15.25
N ALA A 317 33.09 -17.34 15.72
CA ALA A 317 31.88 -18.16 15.73
C ALA A 317 30.76 -17.51 16.57
N LEU A 318 31.09 -17.03 17.78
CA LEU A 318 30.15 -16.33 18.65
C LEU A 318 29.69 -15.00 18.03
N ALA A 319 30.59 -14.24 17.42
CA ALA A 319 30.26 -12.99 16.74
C ALA A 319 29.28 -13.22 15.58
N LEU A 320 29.47 -14.26 14.78
CA LEU A 320 28.57 -14.63 13.68
C LEU A 320 27.18 -15.01 14.21
N LEU A 321 27.12 -15.83 15.26
CA LEU A 321 25.88 -16.22 15.93
C LEU A 321 25.09 -15.00 16.42
N LEU A 322 25.74 -14.12 17.17
CA LEU A 322 25.10 -12.93 17.73
C LEU A 322 24.68 -11.93 16.65
N ALA A 323 25.55 -11.64 15.69
CA ALA A 323 25.30 -10.66 14.64
C ALA A 323 24.13 -11.08 13.74
N MET A 324 24.15 -12.33 13.24
CA MET A 324 23.09 -12.81 12.35
C MET A 324 21.75 -12.92 13.08
N THR A 325 21.74 -13.36 14.33
CA THR A 325 20.54 -13.40 15.18
C THR A 325 19.97 -12.00 15.39
N ALA A 326 20.81 -11.02 15.75
CA ALA A 326 20.39 -9.66 16.01
C ALA A 326 19.85 -8.97 14.75
N VAL A 327 20.56 -9.07 13.61
CA VAL A 327 20.12 -8.49 12.34
C VAL A 327 18.82 -9.13 11.87
N SER A 328 18.72 -10.46 11.90
CA SER A 328 17.49 -11.17 11.48
C SER A 328 16.30 -10.83 12.37
N SER A 329 16.51 -10.74 13.69
CA SER A 329 15.51 -10.29 14.66
C SER A 329 15.00 -8.89 14.33
N PHE A 330 15.91 -7.93 14.17
CA PHE A 330 15.56 -6.55 13.82
C PHE A 330 14.80 -6.45 12.50
N VAL A 331 15.28 -7.13 11.46
CA VAL A 331 14.66 -7.09 10.13
C VAL A 331 13.26 -7.73 10.15
N ALA A 332 13.06 -8.82 10.90
CA ALA A 332 11.75 -9.46 11.02
C ALA A 332 10.69 -8.55 11.66
N MET A 333 11.08 -7.64 12.57
CA MET A 333 10.15 -6.70 13.21
C MET A 333 9.47 -5.76 12.20
N ASN A 334 10.14 -5.41 11.10
CA ASN A 334 9.54 -4.59 10.04
C ASN A 334 8.32 -5.27 9.38
N PHE A 335 8.24 -6.60 9.47
CA PHE A 335 7.15 -7.38 8.88
C PHE A 335 5.86 -7.36 9.71
N THR A 336 5.89 -6.87 10.96
CA THR A 336 4.71 -6.81 11.85
C THR A 336 3.49 -6.10 11.23
N GLY A 337 3.71 -5.04 10.45
CA GLY A 337 2.66 -4.28 9.75
C GLY A 337 2.20 -4.90 8.42
N ALA A 338 2.81 -6.01 7.99
CA ALA A 338 2.57 -6.65 6.70
C ALA A 338 1.75 -7.95 6.81
N THR A 339 1.27 -8.30 8.01
CA THR A 339 0.61 -9.59 8.27
C THR A 339 -0.74 -9.45 8.97
N PRO A 340 -1.65 -10.43 8.79
CA PRO A 340 -2.85 -10.55 9.61
C PRO A 340 -2.61 -11.26 10.95
N PHE A 341 -1.36 -11.59 11.31
CA PHE A 341 -1.07 -12.33 12.55
C PHE A 341 -1.10 -11.44 13.80
N THR A 342 -0.76 -10.17 13.67
CA THR A 342 -0.64 -9.23 14.79
C THR A 342 -1.69 -8.13 14.71
N SER A 343 -2.32 -7.82 15.84
CA SER A 343 -3.15 -6.62 15.99
C SER A 343 -2.27 -5.38 16.17
N PRO A 344 -2.78 -4.16 15.91
CA PRO A 344 -2.06 -2.91 16.18
C PRO A 344 -1.52 -2.82 17.62
N SER A 345 -2.33 -3.22 18.60
CA SER A 345 -1.93 -3.30 20.00
C SER A 345 -0.82 -4.32 20.28
N GLY A 346 -0.78 -5.42 19.53
CA GLY A 346 0.27 -6.41 19.60
C GLY A 346 1.59 -5.88 19.07
N VAL A 347 1.55 -5.17 17.93
CA VAL A 347 2.72 -4.51 17.34
C VAL A 347 3.26 -3.44 18.28
N GLU A 348 2.40 -2.58 18.83
CA GLU A 348 2.82 -1.54 19.78
C GLU A 348 3.48 -2.14 21.03
N LYS A 349 2.94 -3.23 21.56
CA LYS A 349 3.54 -3.95 22.69
C LYS A 349 4.91 -4.53 22.37
N GLU A 350 5.11 -5.02 21.15
CA GLU A 350 6.40 -5.54 20.69
C GLU A 350 7.42 -4.41 20.48
N MET A 351 7.02 -3.28 19.91
CA MET A 351 7.93 -2.15 19.65
C MET A 351 8.35 -1.39 20.92
N ARG A 352 7.52 -1.40 21.97
CA ARG A 352 7.83 -0.75 23.26
C ARG A 352 8.74 -1.59 24.17
N ARG A 353 8.95 -2.86 23.86
CA ARG A 353 9.71 -3.83 24.69
C ARG A 353 11.04 -4.16 24.03
#